data_AF-A0A4Q1JRE2-F1
#
_entry.id   AF-A0A4Q1JRE2-F1
#
_cell.length_a   1.000
_cell.length_b   1.000
_cell.length_c   1.000
_cell.angle_alpha   90.00
_cell.angle_beta   90.00
_cell.angle_gamma   90.00
#
_symmetry.space_group_name_H-M   'P 1'
#
loop_
_entity.id
_entity.type
_entity.pdbx_description
1 polymer ?
#
loop_
_entity_poly.entity_id
_entity_poly.type
_entity_poly.pdbx_seq_one_letter_code
_entity_poly.pdbx_strand_id
1 'polypeptide(L)'
;MTQAELDRLRVDGPVATARRAAPADYVLHYRLMESTGMVQALGGQQQALDALQAIGNAYQRKAEALVARPPTWRPAAFTGEGMDAGFAGLGMASLGMMMLGGVTTGMVGQMSDAQIAELASQGPLKLGSQGNSVDIKVGQDSIEQTMEYTVGEQGLMGSLKVRARVDLCPDPQGKVTADLSVKSNLALSDKDGIGGFVDTQFKLERWLDDDARLIQTQDGSASEMHIAMSGSEHGQTQSADISLSTGRDGQTRTTEHGQDGFSIFRPDEMAHAGDLLKSAMMLLYITSESLLRQAPWESGRCVQLDVTSDPAKRSGARPNTAYTLMAIPRARSDKAPARGTVSASLSGASTLNPTGKVKADARFDYANPDKRDQRASIAFESRSKRGVGKATLDFDTMQGGYRITLFPGCPGFHGSGEVCDLRKPFSFQGKGGDCNQARSTMSFEPSDDRHGRYRWLTVIGSIKMDYSGSYTIETTEDGALIRTSASGCATGPGGRACGGTAPGIPLVRSADSCGAAGG
;
A
#
# COMPACT_ATOMS: atom_id res chain seq x y z
N MET A 1 -5.29 -9.28 -25.83
CA MET A 1 -4.02 -8.57 -25.52
C MET A 1 -3.02 -9.56 -24.97
N THR A 2 -1.78 -9.54 -25.44
CA THR A 2 -0.71 -10.46 -25.01
C THR A 2 0.23 -9.76 -24.03
N GLN A 3 0.93 -10.55 -23.19
CA GLN A 3 1.97 -10.02 -22.30
C GLN A 3 3.07 -9.27 -23.08
N ALA A 4 3.38 -9.71 -24.29
CA ALA A 4 4.38 -9.09 -25.16
C ALA A 4 4.02 -7.65 -25.57
N GLU A 5 2.73 -7.33 -25.75
CA GLU A 5 2.28 -5.97 -26.07
C GLU A 5 2.48 -5.03 -24.86
N LEU A 6 2.17 -5.51 -23.65
CA LEU A 6 2.42 -4.76 -22.41
C LEU A 6 3.91 -4.53 -22.18
N ASP A 7 4.73 -5.57 -22.37
CA ASP A 7 6.18 -5.47 -22.20
C ASP A 7 6.80 -4.50 -23.22
N ARG A 8 6.31 -4.50 -24.46
CA ARG A 8 6.73 -3.53 -25.48
C ARG A 8 6.44 -2.09 -25.07
N LEU A 9 5.24 -1.78 -24.57
CA LEU A 9 4.94 -0.41 -24.11
C LEU A 9 5.82 0.02 -22.94
N ARG A 10 6.14 -0.90 -22.02
CA ARG A 10 7.06 -0.61 -20.91
C ARG A 10 8.47 -0.28 -21.40
N VAL A 11 8.95 -0.99 -22.43
CA VAL A 11 10.26 -0.75 -23.04
C VAL A 11 10.29 0.55 -23.83
N ASP A 12 9.24 0.85 -24.60
CA ASP A 12 9.14 2.07 -25.41
C ASP A 12 9.11 3.33 -24.52
N GLY A 13 8.56 3.20 -23.31
CA GLY A 13 8.42 4.30 -22.37
C GLY A 13 7.27 5.26 -22.71
N PRO A 14 7.04 6.26 -21.86
CA PRO A 14 5.81 7.03 -21.90
C PRO A 14 5.74 8.05 -23.04
N VAL A 15 6.87 8.67 -23.40
CA VAL A 15 6.94 9.63 -24.50
C VAL A 15 6.74 8.95 -25.85
N ALA A 16 7.41 7.82 -26.10
CA ALA A 16 7.24 7.09 -27.35
C ALA A 16 5.83 6.53 -27.48
N THR A 17 5.22 6.09 -26.37
CA THR A 17 3.83 5.65 -26.36
C THR A 17 2.87 6.79 -26.67
N ALA A 18 3.01 7.95 -26.01
CA ALA A 18 2.19 9.14 -26.26
C ALA A 18 2.22 9.57 -27.75
N ARG A 19 3.40 9.50 -28.39
CA ARG A 19 3.54 9.79 -29.83
C ARG A 19 2.72 8.88 -30.73
N ARG A 20 2.42 7.64 -30.33
CA ARG A 20 1.56 6.73 -31.13
C ARG A 20 0.09 7.17 -31.17
N ALA A 21 -0.38 7.93 -30.18
CA ALA A 21 -1.72 8.51 -30.19
C ALA A 21 -1.78 9.86 -30.93
N ALA A 22 -0.63 10.52 -31.13
CA ALA A 22 -0.57 11.86 -31.71
C ALA A 22 -1.28 12.00 -33.07
N PRO A 23 -1.21 11.03 -34.02
CA PRO A 23 -1.92 11.16 -35.29
C PRO A 23 -3.44 11.33 -35.13
N ALA A 24 -4.05 10.62 -34.16
CA ALA A 24 -5.47 10.78 -33.87
C ALA A 24 -5.76 12.20 -33.34
N ASP A 25 -4.93 12.69 -32.41
CA ASP A 25 -5.07 14.05 -31.88
C ASP A 25 -4.93 15.11 -32.96
N TYR A 26 -3.91 14.99 -33.81
CA TYR A 26 -3.67 15.94 -34.89
C TYR A 26 -4.86 16.00 -35.85
N VAL A 27 -5.44 14.85 -36.22
CA VAL A 27 -6.62 14.82 -37.07
C VAL A 27 -7.82 15.49 -36.41
N LEU A 28 -8.10 15.20 -35.13
CA LEU A 28 -9.22 15.84 -34.40
C LEU A 28 -9.06 17.37 -34.35
N HIS A 29 -7.88 17.86 -33.96
CA HIS A 29 -7.64 19.29 -33.82
C HIS A 29 -7.55 20.01 -35.16
N TYR A 30 -6.95 19.40 -36.19
CA TYR A 30 -6.91 20.01 -37.52
C TYR A 30 -8.32 20.16 -38.09
N ARG A 31 -9.21 19.17 -37.92
CA ARG A 31 -10.61 19.29 -38.38
C ARG A 31 -11.38 20.34 -37.62
N LEU A 32 -11.14 20.46 -36.31
CA LEU A 32 -11.65 21.58 -35.53
C LEU A 32 -11.14 22.93 -36.08
N MET A 33 -9.87 23.03 -36.45
CA MET A 33 -9.31 24.26 -37.03
C MET A 33 -9.88 24.58 -38.41
N GLU A 34 -10.15 23.56 -39.22
CA GLU A 34 -10.77 23.71 -40.54
C GLU A 34 -12.23 24.19 -40.39
N SER A 35 -12.99 23.57 -39.48
CA SER A 35 -14.42 23.88 -39.29
C SER A 35 -14.70 25.24 -38.63
N THR A 36 -13.73 25.78 -37.91
CA THR A 36 -13.82 27.07 -37.21
C THR A 36 -13.17 28.23 -37.98
N GLY A 37 -12.67 27.99 -39.20
CA GLY A 37 -11.99 29.01 -40.00
C GLY A 37 -10.57 29.35 -39.53
N MET A 38 -10.03 28.68 -38.50
CA MET A 38 -8.65 28.87 -38.04
C MET A 38 -7.63 28.62 -39.15
N VAL A 39 -7.86 27.62 -40.01
CA VAL A 39 -6.97 27.31 -41.14
C VAL A 39 -6.81 28.51 -42.08
N GLN A 40 -7.92 29.12 -42.47
CA GLN A 40 -7.89 30.30 -43.34
C GLN A 40 -7.28 31.51 -42.62
N ALA A 41 -7.60 31.68 -41.34
CA ALA A 41 -7.11 32.78 -40.53
C ALA A 41 -5.58 32.73 -40.28
N LEU A 42 -4.99 31.54 -40.21
CA LEU A 42 -3.54 31.33 -40.08
C LEU A 42 -2.79 31.43 -41.42
N GLY A 43 -3.50 31.61 -42.54
CA GLY A 43 -2.90 31.78 -43.86
C GLY A 43 -2.85 30.52 -44.71
N GLY A 44 -3.56 29.45 -44.33
CA GLY A 44 -3.72 28.23 -45.11
C GLY A 44 -3.38 26.95 -44.34
N GLN A 45 -3.56 25.82 -45.01
CA GLN A 45 -3.38 24.49 -44.44
C GLN A 45 -1.97 24.27 -43.86
N GLN A 46 -0.92 24.68 -44.58
CA GLN A 46 0.45 24.46 -44.13
C GLN A 46 0.74 25.20 -42.82
N GLN A 47 0.37 26.47 -42.73
CA GLN A 47 0.56 27.29 -41.53
C GLN A 47 -0.25 26.75 -40.35
N ALA A 48 -1.46 26.24 -40.60
CA ALA A 48 -2.26 25.60 -39.58
C ALA A 48 -1.61 24.32 -39.03
N LEU A 49 -1.05 23.48 -39.91
CA LEU A 49 -0.32 22.27 -39.52
C LEU A 49 0.95 22.61 -38.74
N ASP A 50 1.73 23.59 -39.19
CA ASP A 50 2.94 24.06 -38.52
C ASP A 50 2.62 24.60 -37.11
N ALA A 51 1.54 25.39 -36.99
CA ALA A 51 1.09 25.94 -35.71
C ALA A 51 0.63 24.83 -34.75
N LEU A 52 -0.14 23.86 -35.25
CA LEU A 52 -0.61 22.73 -34.46
C LEU A 52 0.58 21.85 -33.99
N GLN A 53 1.56 21.61 -34.85
CA GLN A 53 2.80 20.91 -34.51
C GLN A 53 3.63 21.70 -33.47
N ALA A 54 3.71 23.02 -33.60
CA ALA A 54 4.40 23.88 -32.62
C ALA A 54 3.76 23.78 -31.23
N ILE A 55 2.42 23.80 -31.16
CA ILE A 55 1.67 23.57 -29.92
C ILE A 55 1.93 22.17 -29.35
N GLY A 56 1.84 21.12 -30.18
CA GLY A 56 2.11 19.74 -29.76
C GLY A 56 3.53 19.58 -29.20
N ASN A 57 4.51 20.21 -29.82
CA ASN A 57 5.90 20.25 -29.34
C ASN A 57 6.02 21.02 -28.01
N ALA A 58 5.28 22.12 -27.85
CA ALA A 58 5.28 22.90 -26.61
C ALA A 58 4.68 22.09 -25.44
N TYR A 59 3.59 21.36 -25.66
CA TYR A 59 3.05 20.43 -24.67
C TYR A 59 4.04 19.33 -24.31
N GLN A 60 4.67 18.69 -25.30
CA GLN A 60 5.68 17.67 -25.06
C GLN A 60 6.84 18.22 -24.20
N ARG A 61 7.42 19.38 -24.57
CA ARG A 61 8.52 19.99 -23.78
C ARG A 61 8.12 20.25 -22.33
N LYS A 62 6.90 20.75 -22.11
CA LYS A 62 6.36 21.00 -20.76
C LYS A 62 6.19 19.71 -19.98
N ALA A 63 5.70 18.65 -20.61
CA ALA A 63 5.50 17.36 -19.98
C ALA A 63 6.85 16.69 -19.64
N GLU A 64 7.82 16.75 -20.54
CA GLU A 64 9.19 16.26 -20.31
C GLU A 64 9.88 17.00 -19.16
N ALA A 65 9.67 18.31 -19.03
CA ALA A 65 10.19 19.10 -17.92
C ALA A 65 9.64 18.64 -16.56
N LEU A 66 8.43 18.11 -16.51
CA LEU A 66 7.83 17.53 -15.30
C LEU A 66 8.40 16.13 -14.98
N VAL A 67 8.83 15.40 -16.01
CA VAL A 67 9.45 14.08 -15.88
C VAL A 67 10.95 14.17 -15.54
N ALA A 68 11.58 15.35 -15.60
CA ALA A 68 13.03 15.63 -15.55
C ALA A 68 13.83 15.21 -14.28
N ARG A 69 13.30 14.31 -13.45
CA ARG A 69 14.11 13.34 -12.69
C ARG A 69 13.81 11.88 -13.11
N PRO A 70 13.90 11.51 -14.40
CA PRO A 70 13.72 10.12 -14.78
C PRO A 70 15.04 9.36 -14.56
N PRO A 71 15.01 8.04 -14.29
CA PRO A 71 16.18 7.21 -14.54
C PRO A 71 16.61 7.45 -16.00
N THR A 72 17.89 7.73 -16.23
CA THR A 72 18.41 8.19 -17.53
C THR A 72 18.20 7.15 -18.62
N TRP A 73 17.32 7.43 -19.59
CA TRP A 73 17.25 6.70 -20.86
C TRP A 73 17.76 7.62 -21.97
N ARG A 74 18.77 7.14 -22.71
CA ARG A 74 19.36 7.88 -23.84
C ARG A 74 18.40 7.84 -25.03
N PRO A 75 18.15 8.95 -25.74
CA PRO A 75 17.39 8.91 -26.97
C PRO A 75 18.19 8.17 -28.05
N ALA A 76 17.58 7.18 -28.69
CA ALA A 76 18.06 6.68 -29.98
C ALA A 76 17.87 7.77 -31.03
N ALA A 77 18.89 8.03 -31.84
CA ALA A 77 18.86 9.01 -32.92
C ALA A 77 17.78 8.65 -33.96
N PHE A 78 17.02 9.65 -34.43
CA PHE A 78 15.90 9.52 -35.36
C PHE A 78 16.13 10.38 -36.62
N THR A 79 15.58 9.93 -37.76
CA THR A 79 15.94 10.36 -39.13
C THR A 79 14.83 11.06 -39.94
N GLY A 80 13.76 11.60 -39.33
CA GLY A 80 12.67 12.29 -40.07
C GLY A 80 11.70 11.32 -40.75
N GLU A 81 10.39 11.58 -40.93
CA GLU A 81 9.75 12.80 -41.44
C GLU A 81 8.28 12.97 -40.93
N GLY A 82 7.86 14.24 -40.75
CA GLY A 82 6.49 14.70 -41.00
C GLY A 82 5.57 14.97 -39.80
N MET A 83 5.00 13.92 -39.21
CA MET A 83 3.92 14.02 -38.22
C MET A 83 4.28 13.47 -36.82
N ASP A 84 5.55 13.11 -36.62
CA ASP A 84 6.03 12.43 -35.40
C ASP A 84 6.54 13.38 -34.30
N ALA A 85 6.44 14.70 -34.48
CA ALA A 85 6.93 15.68 -33.50
C ALA A 85 5.78 16.25 -32.66
N GLY A 86 5.87 16.11 -31.34
CA GLY A 86 4.89 16.64 -30.39
C GLY A 86 3.63 15.78 -30.28
N PHE A 87 2.90 15.94 -29.18
CA PHE A 87 1.59 15.33 -28.99
C PHE A 87 0.70 16.25 -28.16
N ALA A 88 -0.58 16.31 -28.52
CA ALA A 88 -1.62 17.00 -27.76
C ALA A 88 -2.58 15.95 -27.17
N GLY A 89 -3.75 16.36 -26.68
CA GLY A 89 -4.89 15.48 -26.43
C GLY A 89 -4.60 14.10 -25.79
N LEU A 90 -4.97 13.03 -26.49
CA LEU A 90 -4.84 11.62 -26.17
C LEU A 90 -3.39 11.16 -25.94
N GLY A 91 -2.42 11.74 -26.66
CA GLY A 91 -1.01 11.50 -26.39
C GLY A 91 -0.61 11.98 -25.00
N MET A 92 -1.00 13.20 -24.63
CA MET A 92 -0.77 13.74 -23.28
C MET A 92 -1.53 12.95 -22.21
N ALA A 93 -2.70 12.43 -22.58
CA ALA A 93 -3.50 11.54 -21.75
C ALA A 93 -2.78 10.22 -21.44
N SER A 94 -2.21 9.59 -22.46
CA SER A 94 -1.39 8.38 -22.33
C SER A 94 -0.16 8.61 -21.44
N LEU A 95 0.53 9.73 -21.62
CA LEU A 95 1.64 10.13 -20.77
C LEU A 95 1.21 10.31 -19.31
N GLY A 96 0.09 11.01 -19.07
CA GLY A 96 -0.47 11.20 -17.74
C GLY A 96 -0.78 9.88 -17.03
N MET A 97 -1.42 8.95 -17.75
CA MET A 97 -1.71 7.60 -17.24
C MET A 97 -0.42 6.85 -16.86
N MET A 98 0.63 6.93 -17.67
CA MET A 98 1.90 6.27 -17.35
C MET A 98 2.63 6.91 -16.17
N MET A 99 2.59 8.24 -16.04
CA MET A 99 3.11 8.94 -14.86
C MET A 99 2.36 8.52 -13.60
N LEU A 100 1.04 8.43 -13.66
CA LEU A 100 0.19 7.93 -12.59
C LEU A 100 0.60 6.50 -12.18
N GLY A 101 0.92 5.64 -13.15
CA GLY A 101 1.43 4.29 -12.90
C GLY A 101 2.72 4.23 -12.11
N GLY A 102 3.65 5.13 -12.38
CA GLY A 102 4.88 5.25 -11.59
C GLY A 102 4.59 5.64 -10.14
N VAL A 103 3.63 6.53 -9.92
CA VAL A 103 3.20 6.96 -8.57
C VAL A 103 2.44 5.84 -7.85
N THR A 104 1.52 5.15 -8.53
CA THR A 104 0.71 4.07 -7.93
C THR A 104 1.61 2.92 -7.43
N THR A 105 2.55 2.47 -8.26
CA THR A 105 3.47 1.37 -7.93
C THR A 105 4.57 1.79 -6.96
N GLY A 106 5.25 2.90 -7.23
CA GLY A 106 6.43 3.31 -6.47
C GLY A 106 6.08 3.93 -5.12
N MET A 107 5.18 4.91 -5.11
CA MET A 107 4.84 5.65 -3.89
C MET A 107 3.77 4.90 -3.11
N VAL A 108 2.64 4.64 -3.75
CA VAL A 108 1.44 4.20 -3.03
C VAL A 108 1.48 2.70 -2.68
N GLY A 109 2.18 1.87 -3.46
CA GLY A 109 2.38 0.45 -3.17
C GLY A 109 3.29 0.17 -1.96
N GLN A 110 4.15 1.12 -1.56
CA GLN A 110 5.10 0.95 -0.46
C GLN A 110 4.68 1.64 0.85
N MET A 111 3.69 2.54 0.77
CA MET A 111 3.22 3.30 1.93
C MET A 111 2.32 2.45 2.83
N SER A 112 2.46 2.65 4.14
CA SER A 112 1.51 2.12 5.12
C SER A 112 0.16 2.82 5.03
N ASP A 113 -0.89 2.17 5.51
CA ASP A 113 -2.25 2.75 5.54
C ASP A 113 -2.29 4.11 6.25
N ALA A 114 -1.49 4.27 7.32
CA ALA A 114 -1.40 5.54 8.05
C ALA A 114 -0.76 6.65 7.19
N GLN A 115 0.28 6.32 6.42
CA GLN A 115 0.91 7.28 5.51
C GLN A 115 -0.03 7.69 4.37
N ILE A 116 -0.83 6.75 3.85
CA ILE A 116 -1.84 7.03 2.82
C ILE A 116 -2.96 7.90 3.38
N ALA A 117 -3.47 7.58 4.58
CA ALA A 117 -4.51 8.36 5.23
C ALA A 117 -4.04 9.79 5.52
N GLU A 118 -2.81 9.94 5.99
CA GLU A 118 -2.16 11.25 6.17
C GLU A 118 -2.08 12.00 4.84
N LEU A 119 -1.57 11.35 3.78
CA LEU A 119 -1.46 11.97 2.47
C LEU A 119 -2.82 12.37 1.89
N ALA A 120 -3.84 11.53 2.07
CA ALA A 120 -5.20 11.82 1.64
C ALA A 120 -5.80 13.01 2.39
N SER A 121 -5.41 13.22 3.65
CA SER A 121 -5.86 14.35 4.47
C SER A 121 -5.20 15.69 4.09
N GLN A 122 -3.98 15.65 3.53
CA GLN A 122 -3.23 16.84 3.11
C GLN A 122 -3.75 17.48 1.81
N GLY A 123 -4.66 16.79 1.09
CA GLY A 123 -5.21 17.26 -0.17
C GLY A 123 -4.29 16.98 -1.38
N PRO A 124 -4.55 17.60 -2.54
CA PRO A 124 -3.76 17.35 -3.74
C PRO A 124 -2.31 17.82 -3.58
N LEU A 125 -1.36 16.92 -3.86
CA LEU A 125 0.04 17.25 -4.00
C LEU A 125 0.24 18.07 -5.29
N LYS A 126 0.56 19.35 -5.14
CA LYS A 126 0.83 20.23 -6.28
C LYS A 126 2.31 20.16 -6.67
N LEU A 127 2.56 19.72 -7.90
CA LEU A 127 3.88 19.69 -8.53
C LEU A 127 3.86 20.65 -9.72
N GLY A 128 4.75 21.65 -9.74
CA GLY A 128 4.86 22.58 -10.86
C GLY A 128 5.11 24.03 -10.45
N SER A 129 5.12 24.91 -11.45
CA SER A 129 5.30 26.36 -11.30
C SER A 129 4.12 27.10 -11.93
N GLN A 130 3.98 28.41 -11.71
CA GLN A 130 2.86 29.19 -12.24
C GLN A 130 2.64 28.95 -13.75
N GLY A 131 1.47 28.43 -14.12
CA GLY A 131 1.07 28.13 -15.51
C GLY A 131 1.23 26.68 -15.97
N ASN A 132 1.88 25.81 -15.18
CA ASN A 132 1.91 24.35 -15.39
C ASN A 132 1.75 23.66 -14.03
N SER A 133 0.61 23.00 -13.80
CA SER A 133 0.36 22.28 -12.56
C SER A 133 0.07 20.81 -12.82
N VAL A 134 0.72 19.95 -12.04
CA VAL A 134 0.37 18.54 -11.87
C VAL A 134 -0.11 18.38 -10.44
N ASP A 135 -1.39 18.12 -10.26
CA ASP A 135 -2.01 17.89 -8.97
C ASP A 135 -2.26 16.38 -8.82
N ILE A 136 -1.69 15.75 -7.80
CA ILE A 136 -1.91 14.34 -7.48
C ILE A 136 -2.74 14.25 -6.20
N LYS A 137 -3.96 13.76 -6.29
CA LYS A 137 -4.84 13.50 -5.16
C LYS A 137 -4.87 12.00 -4.89
N VAL A 138 -4.34 11.60 -3.74
CA VAL A 138 -4.43 10.21 -3.25
C VAL A 138 -5.67 10.10 -2.37
N GLY A 139 -6.66 9.33 -2.81
CA GLY A 139 -7.81 8.95 -2.01
C GLY A 139 -7.56 7.66 -1.22
N GLN A 140 -8.54 7.25 -0.41
CA GLN A 140 -8.47 5.97 0.30
C GLN A 140 -8.53 4.77 -0.67
N ASP A 141 -9.32 4.90 -1.74
CA ASP A 141 -9.66 3.84 -2.68
C ASP A 141 -9.26 4.15 -4.13
N SER A 142 -8.67 5.32 -4.39
CA SER A 142 -8.38 5.81 -5.74
C SER A 142 -7.19 6.77 -5.74
N ILE A 143 -6.55 6.94 -6.89
CA ILE A 143 -5.58 8.01 -7.12
C ILE A 143 -6.03 8.77 -8.34
N GLU A 144 -5.98 10.10 -8.23
CA GLU A 144 -6.32 11.01 -9.30
C GLU A 144 -5.14 11.94 -9.59
N GLN A 145 -4.80 12.11 -10.87
CA GLN A 145 -3.81 13.05 -11.35
C GLN A 145 -4.49 14.04 -12.29
N THR A 146 -4.32 15.34 -12.04
CA THR A 146 -4.74 16.41 -12.93
C THR A 146 -3.51 17.15 -13.46
N MET A 147 -3.41 17.34 -14.77
CA MET A 147 -2.36 18.13 -15.41
C MET A 147 -3.00 19.26 -16.19
N GLU A 148 -2.51 20.48 -16.01
CA GLU A 148 -3.00 21.66 -16.74
C GLU A 148 -1.83 22.39 -17.41
N TYR A 149 -2.00 22.69 -18.70
CA TYR A 149 -1.03 23.39 -19.53
C TYR A 149 -1.72 24.51 -20.31
N THR A 150 -1.06 25.65 -20.44
CA THR A 150 -1.43 26.69 -21.41
C THR A 150 -0.20 27.05 -22.23
N VAL A 151 -0.31 27.07 -23.55
CA VAL A 151 0.78 27.38 -24.48
C VAL A 151 0.29 28.35 -25.55
N GLY A 152 1.19 29.20 -26.06
CA GLY A 152 0.93 30.08 -27.18
C GLY A 152 2.07 29.93 -28.18
N GLU A 153 1.76 29.50 -29.40
CA GLU A 153 2.74 29.25 -30.46
C GLU A 153 2.15 29.65 -31.80
N GLN A 154 2.91 30.41 -32.60
CA GLN A 154 2.57 30.76 -33.99
C GLN A 154 1.13 31.32 -34.18
N GLY A 155 0.69 32.19 -33.27
CA GLY A 155 -0.65 32.82 -33.33
C GLY A 155 -1.81 31.94 -32.84
N LEU A 156 -1.50 30.73 -32.34
CA LEU A 156 -2.46 29.79 -31.76
C LEU A 156 -2.23 29.68 -30.25
N MET A 157 -3.29 29.86 -29.48
CA MET A 157 -3.35 29.65 -28.03
C MET A 157 -3.99 28.29 -27.74
N GLY A 158 -3.28 27.44 -27.02
CA GLY A 158 -3.75 26.15 -26.57
C GLY A 158 -3.88 26.07 -25.06
N SER A 159 -4.97 25.49 -24.57
CA SER A 159 -5.04 25.01 -23.18
C SER A 159 -5.39 23.53 -23.15
N LEU A 160 -4.76 22.80 -22.24
CA LEU A 160 -4.94 21.36 -22.10
C LEU A 160 -5.11 21.01 -20.63
N LYS A 161 -6.18 20.30 -20.31
CA LYS A 161 -6.44 19.71 -19.00
C LYS A 161 -6.60 18.20 -19.14
N VAL A 162 -5.70 17.45 -18.52
CA VAL A 162 -5.76 15.98 -18.45
C VAL A 162 -6.11 15.59 -17.02
N ARG A 163 -7.12 14.75 -16.83
CA ARG A 163 -7.49 14.16 -15.55
C ARG A 163 -7.49 12.65 -15.68
N ALA A 164 -6.59 11.98 -14.98
CA ALA A 164 -6.53 10.53 -14.88
C ALA A 164 -6.98 10.10 -13.49
N ARG A 165 -7.78 9.05 -13.38
CA ARG A 165 -8.17 8.44 -12.11
C ARG A 165 -8.07 6.92 -12.23
N VAL A 166 -7.51 6.28 -11.21
CA VAL A 166 -7.49 4.81 -11.11
C VAL A 166 -8.01 4.40 -9.74
N ASP A 167 -8.95 3.47 -9.71
CA ASP A 167 -9.39 2.83 -8.48
C ASP A 167 -8.29 1.86 -7.99
N LEU A 168 -7.85 2.04 -6.75
CA LEU A 168 -6.91 1.17 -6.06
C LEU A 168 -7.59 -0.03 -5.43
N CYS A 169 -8.86 0.12 -5.04
CA CYS A 169 -9.64 -0.91 -4.40
C CYS A 169 -10.93 -1.21 -5.15
N PRO A 170 -11.28 -2.50 -5.33
CA PRO A 170 -12.52 -2.87 -6.00
C PRO A 170 -13.76 -2.48 -5.21
N ASP A 171 -14.82 -2.19 -5.97
CA ASP A 171 -16.15 -1.93 -5.43
C ASP A 171 -16.83 -3.23 -4.90
N PRO A 172 -18.08 -3.17 -4.38
CA PRO A 172 -18.79 -4.36 -3.89
C PRO A 172 -19.00 -5.48 -4.91
N GLN A 173 -18.94 -5.17 -6.21
CA GLN A 173 -19.07 -6.13 -7.31
C GLN A 173 -17.72 -6.66 -7.79
N GLY A 174 -16.61 -6.18 -7.22
CA GLY A 174 -15.25 -6.46 -7.64
C GLY A 174 -14.81 -5.66 -8.86
N LYS A 175 -15.46 -4.53 -9.13
CA LYS A 175 -15.11 -3.66 -10.24
C LYS A 175 -14.02 -2.68 -9.85
N VAL A 176 -13.05 -2.48 -10.74
CA VAL A 176 -12.03 -1.44 -10.67
C VAL A 176 -12.03 -0.66 -11.98
N THR A 177 -11.82 0.66 -11.89
CA THR A 177 -11.92 1.57 -13.03
C THR A 177 -10.62 2.32 -13.24
N ALA A 178 -10.28 2.54 -14.50
CA ALA A 178 -9.33 3.56 -14.93
C ALA A 178 -10.07 4.56 -15.82
N ASP A 179 -10.23 5.79 -15.33
CA ASP A 179 -10.87 6.90 -16.01
C ASP A 179 -9.83 7.91 -16.50
N LEU A 180 -10.09 8.50 -17.64
CA LEU A 180 -9.27 9.51 -18.26
C LEU A 180 -10.16 10.55 -18.91
N SER A 181 -9.92 11.82 -18.63
CA SER A 181 -10.61 12.94 -19.27
C SER A 181 -9.57 13.93 -19.77
N VAL A 182 -9.76 14.39 -21.00
CA VAL A 182 -8.85 15.28 -21.71
C VAL A 182 -9.68 16.39 -22.28
N LYS A 183 -9.45 17.63 -21.83
CA LYS A 183 -10.06 18.81 -22.42
C LYS A 183 -8.97 19.64 -23.05
N SER A 184 -9.01 19.77 -24.37
CA SER A 184 -8.08 20.57 -25.16
C SER A 184 -8.85 21.70 -25.82
N ASN A 185 -8.47 22.95 -25.58
CA ASN A 185 -9.04 24.11 -26.25
C ASN A 185 -7.98 24.76 -27.13
N LEU A 186 -8.39 25.21 -28.32
CA LEU A 186 -7.58 25.99 -29.25
C LEU A 186 -8.31 27.29 -29.59
N ALA A 187 -7.58 28.40 -29.63
CA ALA A 187 -8.10 29.70 -30.05
C ALA A 187 -7.00 30.50 -30.75
N LEU A 188 -7.37 31.44 -31.63
CA LEU A 188 -6.39 32.36 -32.21
C LEU A 188 -6.06 33.47 -31.22
N SER A 189 -4.78 33.84 -31.10
CA SER A 189 -4.33 34.87 -30.15
C SER A 189 -4.87 36.27 -30.47
N ASP A 190 -5.07 36.55 -31.76
CA ASP A 190 -5.32 37.90 -32.27
C ASP A 190 -6.75 38.08 -32.82
N LYS A 191 -7.61 37.06 -32.68
CA LYS A 191 -8.97 37.06 -33.22
C LYS A 191 -9.97 36.47 -32.22
N ASP A 192 -10.73 37.36 -31.58
CA ASP A 192 -11.81 36.97 -30.68
C ASP A 192 -12.90 36.16 -31.42
N GLY A 193 -13.44 35.15 -30.74
CA GLY A 193 -14.56 34.36 -31.24
C GLY A 193 -14.21 33.28 -32.28
N ILE A 194 -12.93 33.09 -32.61
CA ILE A 194 -12.44 31.98 -33.43
C ILE A 194 -11.69 30.98 -32.54
N GLY A 195 -12.26 29.79 -32.38
CA GLY A 195 -11.67 28.73 -31.57
C GLY A 195 -12.62 27.56 -31.35
N GLY A 196 -12.17 26.61 -30.55
CA GLY A 196 -12.97 25.46 -30.16
C GLY A 196 -12.27 24.55 -29.18
N PHE A 197 -12.88 23.40 -28.92
CA PHE A 197 -12.37 22.40 -28.01
C PHE A 197 -12.62 20.97 -28.49
N VAL A 198 -11.80 20.07 -27.96
CA VAL A 198 -11.94 18.62 -28.01
C VAL A 198 -11.96 18.12 -26.55
N ASP A 199 -13.07 17.51 -26.14
CA ASP A 199 -13.25 16.84 -24.85
C ASP A 199 -13.31 15.33 -25.09
N THR A 200 -12.29 14.60 -24.64
CA THR A 200 -12.25 13.15 -24.72
C THR A 200 -12.32 12.53 -23.33
N GLN A 201 -13.24 11.59 -23.15
CA GLN A 201 -13.37 10.79 -21.95
C GLN A 201 -13.12 9.33 -22.32
N PHE A 202 -12.27 8.64 -21.58
CA PHE A 202 -12.02 7.23 -21.72
C PHE A 202 -12.20 6.56 -20.37
N LYS A 203 -12.82 5.38 -20.39
CA LYS A 203 -13.08 4.58 -19.21
C LYS A 203 -12.77 3.12 -19.51
N LEU A 204 -11.96 2.50 -18.68
CA LEU A 204 -11.74 1.06 -18.66
C LEU A 204 -12.25 0.50 -17.33
N GLU A 205 -13.22 -0.41 -17.40
CA GLU A 205 -13.69 -1.18 -16.26
C GLU A 205 -13.13 -2.61 -16.33
N ARG A 206 -12.64 -3.11 -15.20
CA ARG A 206 -12.23 -4.50 -15.01
C ARG A 206 -12.90 -5.10 -13.80
N TRP A 207 -13.08 -6.42 -13.82
CA TRP A 207 -13.69 -7.17 -12.73
C TRP A 207 -12.75 -8.22 -12.16
N LEU A 208 -12.80 -8.37 -10.84
CA LEU A 208 -12.11 -9.39 -10.10
C LEU A 208 -13.01 -10.62 -9.89
N ASP A 209 -12.41 -11.80 -9.88
CA ASP A 209 -13.03 -13.03 -9.42
C ASP A 209 -13.07 -13.12 -7.89
N ASP A 210 -13.65 -14.21 -7.37
CA ASP A 210 -13.75 -14.45 -5.92
C ASP A 210 -12.38 -14.67 -5.24
N ASP A 211 -11.31 -14.84 -6.01
CA ASP A 211 -9.93 -15.02 -5.55
C ASP A 211 -9.09 -13.74 -5.66
N ALA A 212 -9.74 -12.60 -5.91
CA ALA A 212 -9.15 -11.27 -6.11
C ALA A 212 -8.25 -11.16 -7.35
N ARG A 213 -8.49 -11.97 -8.39
CA ARG A 213 -7.74 -11.93 -9.64
C ARG A 213 -8.56 -11.29 -10.74
N LEU A 214 -7.91 -10.51 -11.60
CA LEU A 214 -8.57 -9.95 -12.78
C LEU A 214 -9.07 -11.08 -13.69
N ILE A 215 -10.36 -11.04 -14.03
CA ILE A 215 -10.98 -11.95 -14.99
C ILE A 215 -10.36 -11.67 -16.37
N GLN A 216 -9.67 -12.68 -16.93
CA GLN A 216 -8.94 -12.53 -18.21
C GLN A 216 -9.79 -12.89 -19.43
N THR A 217 -11.00 -13.43 -19.22
CA THR A 217 -11.95 -13.69 -20.30
C THR A 217 -12.56 -12.39 -20.82
N GLN A 218 -13.19 -12.45 -21.99
CA GLN A 218 -13.73 -11.27 -22.68
C GLN A 218 -14.77 -10.49 -21.84
N ASP A 219 -15.53 -11.21 -21.01
CA ASP A 219 -16.49 -10.64 -20.07
C ASP A 219 -15.86 -10.04 -18.81
N GLY A 220 -14.53 -10.08 -18.69
CA GLY A 220 -13.77 -9.48 -17.59
C GLY A 220 -13.41 -8.00 -17.78
N SER A 221 -13.79 -7.39 -18.90
CA SER A 221 -13.52 -5.98 -19.19
C SER A 221 -14.64 -5.29 -19.98
N ALA A 222 -14.75 -3.98 -19.83
CA ALA A 222 -15.54 -3.10 -20.68
C ALA A 222 -14.79 -1.80 -20.84
N SER A 223 -14.84 -1.20 -22.01
CA SER A 223 -14.21 0.10 -22.27
C SER A 223 -15.12 1.01 -23.05
N GLU A 224 -15.05 2.29 -22.76
CA GLU A 224 -15.83 3.33 -23.42
C GLU A 224 -14.94 4.54 -23.66
N MET A 225 -15.06 5.13 -24.85
CA MET A 225 -14.42 6.36 -25.24
C MET A 225 -15.48 7.28 -25.82
N HIS A 226 -15.60 8.47 -25.26
CA HIS A 226 -16.52 9.52 -25.71
C HIS A 226 -15.70 10.73 -26.14
N ILE A 227 -16.00 11.27 -27.31
CA ILE A 227 -15.31 12.42 -27.89
C ILE A 227 -16.38 13.45 -28.26
N ALA A 228 -16.35 14.58 -27.58
CA ALA A 228 -17.14 15.76 -27.94
C ALA A 228 -16.20 16.83 -28.51
N MET A 229 -16.57 17.39 -29.65
CA MET A 229 -15.85 18.50 -30.26
C MET A 229 -16.83 19.62 -30.51
N SER A 230 -16.41 20.86 -30.25
CA SER A 230 -17.21 22.02 -30.63
C SER A 230 -16.33 23.23 -30.85
N GLY A 231 -16.74 24.11 -31.75
CA GLY A 231 -16.06 25.37 -32.00
C GLY A 231 -17.00 26.43 -32.53
N SER A 232 -16.51 27.65 -32.61
CA SER A 232 -17.25 28.77 -33.16
C SER A 232 -16.44 29.55 -34.18
N GLU A 233 -17.12 30.03 -35.22
CA GLU A 233 -16.64 31.03 -36.14
C GLU A 233 -17.68 32.15 -36.22
N HIS A 234 -17.28 33.40 -35.94
CA HIS A 234 -18.16 34.58 -36.03
C HIS A 234 -19.53 34.44 -35.31
N GLY A 235 -19.56 33.72 -34.18
CA GLY A 235 -20.77 33.52 -33.37
C GLY A 235 -21.67 32.36 -33.81
N GLN A 236 -21.32 31.61 -34.86
CA GLN A 236 -21.96 30.34 -35.18
C GLN A 236 -21.20 29.20 -34.52
N THR A 237 -21.92 28.34 -33.78
CA THR A 237 -21.36 27.18 -33.10
C THR A 237 -21.56 25.93 -33.95
N GLN A 238 -20.56 25.06 -33.98
CA GLN A 238 -20.61 23.73 -34.56
C GLN A 238 -20.20 22.70 -33.52
N SER A 239 -20.74 21.47 -33.60
CA SER A 239 -20.37 20.40 -32.68
C SER A 239 -20.53 19.01 -33.27
N ALA A 240 -19.70 18.06 -32.83
CA ALA A 240 -19.84 16.63 -33.11
C ALA A 240 -19.59 15.80 -31.84
N ASP A 241 -20.32 14.70 -31.72
CA ASP A 241 -20.25 13.78 -30.58
C ASP A 241 -20.17 12.33 -31.06
N ILE A 242 -19.09 11.65 -30.66
CA ILE A 242 -18.74 10.29 -31.09
C ILE A 242 -18.46 9.43 -29.85
N SER A 243 -19.09 8.26 -29.76
CA SER A 243 -18.75 7.24 -28.76
C SER A 243 -18.27 5.94 -29.41
N LEU A 244 -17.21 5.36 -28.83
CA LEU A 244 -16.69 4.04 -29.14
C LEU A 244 -16.71 3.23 -27.85
N SER A 245 -17.40 2.10 -27.84
CA SER A 245 -17.45 1.23 -26.67
C SER A 245 -17.20 -0.22 -27.04
N THR A 246 -16.61 -0.96 -26.12
CA THR A 246 -16.50 -2.42 -26.16
C THR A 246 -17.13 -2.95 -24.89
N GLY A 247 -18.28 -3.60 -25.01
CA GLY A 247 -19.01 -4.17 -23.89
C GLY A 247 -18.36 -5.45 -23.35
N ARG A 248 -18.89 -5.95 -22.23
CA ARG A 248 -18.51 -7.27 -21.68
C ARG A 248 -18.91 -8.44 -22.59
N ASP A 249 -19.84 -8.22 -23.51
CA ASP A 249 -20.18 -9.14 -24.59
C ASP A 249 -19.11 -9.18 -25.70
N GLY A 250 -18.09 -8.32 -25.59
CA GLY A 250 -17.03 -8.21 -26.59
C GLY A 250 -17.43 -7.45 -27.84
N GLN A 251 -18.68 -7.02 -27.96
CA GLN A 251 -19.14 -6.27 -29.11
C GLN A 251 -18.60 -4.86 -29.04
N THR A 252 -17.96 -4.44 -30.13
CA THR A 252 -17.58 -3.04 -30.31
C THR A 252 -18.74 -2.30 -30.96
N ARG A 253 -19.17 -1.21 -30.34
CA ARG A 253 -20.23 -0.32 -30.83
C ARG A 253 -19.64 1.05 -31.06
N THR A 254 -19.97 1.63 -32.20
CA THR A 254 -19.66 3.03 -32.52
C THR A 254 -20.98 3.73 -32.71
N THR A 255 -21.22 4.77 -31.91
CA THR A 255 -22.44 5.56 -31.99
C THR A 255 -22.04 7.00 -32.26
N GLU A 256 -22.63 7.57 -33.30
CA GLU A 256 -22.58 9.00 -33.55
C GLU A 256 -23.82 9.61 -32.91
N HIS A 257 -23.65 10.45 -31.89
CA HIS A 257 -24.77 10.99 -31.10
C HIS A 257 -25.40 12.23 -31.75
N GLY A 258 -24.68 12.88 -32.67
CA GLY A 258 -25.20 13.96 -33.49
C GLY A 258 -24.10 14.88 -34.03
N GLN A 259 -24.47 15.63 -35.07
CA GLN A 259 -23.71 16.76 -35.60
C GLN A 259 -24.64 17.95 -35.71
N ASP A 260 -24.18 19.13 -35.31
CA ASP A 260 -24.92 20.38 -35.47
C ASP A 260 -24.07 21.42 -36.22
N GLY A 261 -24.72 22.19 -37.10
CA GLY A 261 -24.08 23.15 -38.01
C GLY A 261 -23.54 22.53 -39.31
N PHE A 262 -22.41 21.81 -39.26
CA PHE A 262 -21.78 21.15 -40.41
C PHE A 262 -21.06 19.84 -39.98
N SER A 263 -20.82 18.95 -40.95
CA SER A 263 -20.07 17.70 -40.70
C SER A 263 -18.57 17.99 -40.53
N ILE A 264 -18.04 17.75 -39.33
CA ILE A 264 -16.61 17.92 -38.99
C ILE A 264 -15.72 16.94 -39.78
N PHE A 265 -16.29 15.81 -40.24
CA PHE A 265 -15.61 14.84 -41.09
C PHE A 265 -16.36 14.65 -42.41
N ARG A 266 -15.65 14.52 -43.53
CA ARG A 266 -16.25 13.99 -44.75
C ARG A 266 -16.41 12.47 -44.66
N PRO A 267 -17.41 11.85 -45.31
CA PRO A 267 -17.66 10.41 -45.21
C PRO A 267 -16.45 9.51 -45.52
N ASP A 268 -15.62 9.90 -46.50
CA ASP A 268 -14.39 9.20 -46.87
C ASP A 268 -13.26 9.36 -45.84
N GLU A 269 -13.25 10.50 -45.13
CA GLU A 269 -12.30 10.79 -44.05
C GLU A 269 -12.69 10.12 -42.73
N MET A 270 -13.99 9.83 -42.52
CA MET A 270 -14.48 9.13 -41.33
C MET A 270 -13.90 7.73 -41.19
N ALA A 271 -13.62 7.03 -42.29
CA ALA A 271 -13.01 5.70 -42.23
C ALA A 271 -11.58 5.76 -41.65
N HIS A 272 -10.75 6.67 -42.20
CA HIS A 272 -9.38 6.85 -41.72
C HIS A 272 -9.32 7.41 -40.29
N ALA A 273 -10.13 8.44 -39.99
CA ALA A 273 -10.26 8.99 -38.65
C ALA A 273 -10.76 7.93 -37.66
N GLY A 274 -11.72 7.10 -38.05
CA GLY A 274 -12.21 5.98 -37.26
C GLY A 274 -11.12 4.96 -36.92
N ASP A 275 -10.24 4.63 -37.87
CA ASP A 275 -9.12 3.72 -37.63
C ASP A 275 -8.04 4.32 -36.72
N LEU A 276 -7.78 5.62 -36.84
CA LEU A 276 -6.90 6.35 -35.91
C LEU A 276 -7.50 6.39 -34.49
N LEU A 277 -8.81 6.65 -34.36
CA LEU A 277 -9.52 6.66 -33.08
C LEU A 277 -9.54 5.28 -32.42
N LYS A 278 -9.78 4.20 -33.19
CA LYS A 278 -9.66 2.83 -32.68
C LYS A 278 -8.24 2.53 -32.18
N SER A 279 -7.22 2.98 -32.93
CA SER A 279 -5.83 2.80 -32.54
C SER A 279 -5.50 3.55 -31.25
N ALA A 280 -5.99 4.78 -31.10
CA ALA A 280 -5.83 5.56 -29.88
C ALA A 280 -6.59 4.95 -28.68
N MET A 281 -7.82 4.49 -28.89
CA MET A 281 -8.60 3.76 -27.88
C MET A 281 -7.86 2.50 -27.42
N MET A 282 -7.28 1.73 -28.36
CA MET A 282 -6.49 0.54 -28.02
C MET A 282 -5.25 0.92 -27.20
N LEU A 283 -4.58 2.03 -27.53
CA LEU A 283 -3.44 2.50 -26.74
C LEU A 283 -3.83 2.87 -25.31
N LEU A 284 -4.93 3.60 -25.15
CA LEU A 284 -5.50 3.96 -23.84
C LEU A 284 -5.92 2.72 -23.06
N TYR A 285 -6.52 1.73 -23.74
CA TYR A 285 -6.84 0.43 -23.16
C TYR A 285 -5.60 -0.26 -22.62
N ILE A 286 -4.55 -0.45 -23.43
CA ILE A 286 -3.34 -1.17 -22.99
C ILE A 286 -2.64 -0.42 -21.84
N THR A 287 -2.57 0.91 -21.93
CA THR A 287 -1.97 1.73 -20.87
C THR A 287 -2.75 1.58 -19.56
N SER A 288 -4.08 1.66 -19.62
CA SER A 288 -4.95 1.51 -18.46
C SER A 288 -4.94 0.08 -17.90
N GLU A 289 -4.87 -0.93 -18.76
CA GLU A 289 -4.66 -2.32 -18.36
C GLU A 289 -3.38 -2.51 -17.56
N SER A 290 -2.27 -1.90 -18.01
CA SER A 290 -1.00 -1.98 -17.29
C SER A 290 -1.11 -1.39 -15.89
N LEU A 291 -1.88 -0.32 -15.72
CA LEU A 291 -2.10 0.31 -14.41
C LEU A 291 -2.95 -0.55 -13.50
N LEU A 292 -4.07 -1.05 -14.00
CA LEU A 292 -4.97 -1.90 -13.22
C LEU A 292 -4.26 -3.20 -12.82
N ARG A 293 -3.41 -3.80 -13.67
CA ARG A 293 -2.64 -5.00 -13.29
C ARG A 293 -1.62 -4.78 -12.16
N GLN A 294 -1.24 -3.53 -11.91
CA GLN A 294 -0.28 -3.16 -10.87
C GLN A 294 -0.96 -2.69 -9.57
N ALA A 295 -2.29 -2.61 -9.56
CA ALA A 295 -3.01 -2.01 -8.45
C ALA A 295 -3.00 -2.90 -7.19
N PRO A 296 -3.09 -2.27 -6.00
CA PRO A 296 -2.63 -2.88 -4.75
C PRO A 296 -3.62 -3.85 -4.10
N TRP A 297 -4.74 -4.22 -4.73
CA TRP A 297 -5.74 -5.06 -4.08
C TRP A 297 -5.24 -6.46 -3.69
N GLU A 298 -4.21 -6.99 -4.35
CA GLU A 298 -3.59 -8.27 -3.97
C GLU A 298 -2.63 -8.16 -2.77
N SER A 299 -2.23 -6.95 -2.39
CA SER A 299 -1.21 -6.72 -1.36
C SER A 299 -1.70 -6.92 0.08
N GLY A 300 -3.02 -6.93 0.32
CA GLY A 300 -3.58 -6.83 1.68
C GLY A 300 -4.23 -5.47 1.99
N ARG A 301 -4.17 -4.52 1.05
CA ARG A 301 -4.60 -3.14 1.28
C ARG A 301 -6.10 -2.96 1.32
N CYS A 302 -6.84 -3.59 0.41
CA CYS A 302 -8.27 -3.27 0.25
C CYS A 302 -9.17 -3.98 1.27
N VAL A 303 -8.68 -5.05 1.87
CA VAL A 303 -9.40 -5.83 2.89
C VAL A 303 -8.60 -5.84 4.19
N GLN A 304 -9.23 -5.35 5.26
CA GLN A 304 -8.77 -5.55 6.63
C GLN A 304 -9.22 -6.94 7.08
N LEU A 305 -8.28 -7.76 7.53
CA LEU A 305 -8.57 -9.09 8.06
C LEU A 305 -8.41 -9.07 9.59
N ASP A 306 -9.52 -8.91 10.29
CA ASP A 306 -9.51 -8.91 11.76
C ASP A 306 -9.44 -10.35 12.26
N VAL A 307 -8.33 -10.67 12.94
CA VAL A 307 -8.09 -12.00 13.52
C VAL A 307 -8.08 -11.90 15.04
N THR A 308 -8.86 -12.76 15.68
CA THR A 308 -8.95 -12.83 17.15
C THR A 308 -8.74 -14.25 17.62
N SER A 309 -8.33 -14.40 18.88
CA SER A 309 -8.15 -15.69 19.54
C SER A 309 -8.90 -15.70 20.87
N ASP A 310 -9.48 -16.84 21.20
CA ASP A 310 -10.03 -17.15 22.51
C ASP A 310 -9.41 -18.46 23.01
N PRO A 311 -8.60 -18.45 24.08
CA PRO A 311 -8.24 -17.28 24.91
C PRO A 311 -7.46 -16.18 24.16
N ALA A 312 -7.62 -14.93 24.63
CA ALA A 312 -6.91 -13.79 24.05
C ALA A 312 -5.39 -13.80 24.34
N LYS A 313 -4.97 -14.37 25.47
CA LYS A 313 -3.56 -14.49 25.85
C LYS A 313 -2.90 -15.62 25.06
N ARG A 314 -1.96 -15.28 24.16
CA ARG A 314 -1.28 -16.23 23.26
C ARG A 314 0.17 -16.56 23.63
N SER A 315 0.79 -15.72 24.46
CA SER A 315 2.19 -15.86 24.89
C SER A 315 2.29 -16.51 26.26
N GLY A 316 3.32 -17.34 26.43
CA GLY A 316 3.60 -18.12 27.63
C GLY A 316 2.47 -19.06 28.04
N ALA A 317 1.71 -19.54 27.06
CA ALA A 317 0.61 -20.45 27.31
C ALA A 317 1.11 -21.87 27.53
N ARG A 318 0.31 -22.70 28.23
CA ARG A 318 0.69 -24.08 28.48
C ARG A 318 0.78 -24.87 27.16
N PRO A 319 1.65 -25.88 27.07
CA PRO A 319 1.63 -26.81 25.95
C PRO A 319 0.22 -27.39 25.73
N ASN A 320 -0.17 -27.61 24.48
CA ASN A 320 -1.51 -28.08 24.08
C ASN A 320 -2.69 -27.19 24.49
N THR A 321 -2.48 -25.93 24.89
CA THR A 321 -3.59 -24.99 25.12
C THR A 321 -4.41 -24.84 23.84
N ALA A 322 -5.71 -25.12 23.91
CA ALA A 322 -6.61 -24.97 22.78
C ALA A 322 -7.08 -23.51 22.63
N TYR A 323 -7.17 -23.05 21.38
CA TYR A 323 -7.66 -21.75 20.97
C TYR A 323 -8.74 -21.90 19.91
N THR A 324 -9.76 -21.07 20.02
CA THR A 324 -10.68 -20.77 18.93
C THR A 324 -10.27 -19.44 18.31
N LEU A 325 -9.99 -19.46 17.02
CA LEU A 325 -9.57 -18.31 16.24
C LEU A 325 -10.70 -17.89 15.32
N MET A 326 -10.95 -16.59 15.22
CA MET A 326 -11.95 -16.03 14.30
C MET A 326 -11.26 -15.11 13.30
N ALA A 327 -11.55 -15.28 12.02
CA ALA A 327 -11.00 -14.49 10.93
C ALA A 327 -12.12 -13.79 10.14
N ILE A 328 -12.18 -12.46 10.27
CA ILE A 328 -13.32 -11.62 9.88
C ILE A 328 -12.84 -10.58 8.86
N PRO A 329 -12.95 -10.84 7.54
CA PRO A 329 -12.51 -9.91 6.52
C PRO A 329 -13.53 -8.79 6.27
N ARG A 330 -13.09 -7.54 6.30
CA ARG A 330 -13.90 -6.33 6.04
C ARG A 330 -13.23 -5.45 5.00
N ALA A 331 -14.00 -4.92 4.06
CA ALA A 331 -13.48 -3.95 3.11
C ALA A 331 -13.08 -2.66 3.85
N ARG A 332 -11.93 -2.09 3.52
CA ARG A 332 -11.46 -0.91 4.26
C ARG A 332 -12.26 0.35 3.96
N SER A 333 -12.75 0.48 2.73
CA SER A 333 -13.46 1.66 2.23
C SER A 333 -14.80 1.92 2.92
N ASP A 334 -15.58 0.87 3.17
CA ASP A 334 -16.95 0.97 3.70
C ASP A 334 -17.19 0.12 4.96
N LYS A 335 -16.18 -0.62 5.44
CA LYS A 335 -16.27 -1.59 6.54
C LYS A 335 -17.29 -2.72 6.32
N ALA A 336 -17.82 -2.88 5.11
CA ALA A 336 -18.76 -3.94 4.79
C ALA A 336 -18.04 -5.31 4.75
N PRO A 337 -18.77 -6.43 4.92
CA PRO A 337 -18.21 -7.77 4.74
C PRO A 337 -17.56 -7.92 3.36
N ALA A 338 -16.28 -8.31 3.33
CA ALA A 338 -15.59 -8.57 2.07
C ALA A 338 -16.10 -9.84 1.37
N ARG A 339 -16.67 -10.78 2.16
CA ARG A 339 -17.11 -12.12 1.72
C ARG A 339 -15.94 -12.92 1.15
N GLY A 340 -16.21 -13.93 0.33
CA GLY A 340 -15.18 -14.79 -0.27
C GLY A 340 -14.71 -15.89 0.67
N THR A 341 -13.40 -16.13 0.68
CA THR A 341 -12.77 -17.22 1.42
C THR A 341 -11.66 -16.75 2.33
N VAL A 342 -11.37 -17.51 3.38
CA VAL A 342 -10.21 -17.36 4.26
C VAL A 342 -9.43 -18.67 4.24
N SER A 343 -8.11 -18.57 4.20
CA SER A 343 -7.19 -19.68 4.43
C SER A 343 -6.23 -19.32 5.55
N ALA A 344 -5.77 -20.33 6.27
CA ALA A 344 -4.81 -20.17 7.35
C ALA A 344 -3.66 -21.17 7.14
N SER A 345 -2.44 -20.70 7.34
CA SER A 345 -1.21 -21.50 7.23
C SER A 345 -0.45 -21.43 8.54
N LEU A 346 -0.22 -22.61 9.13
CA LEU A 346 0.51 -22.76 10.38
C LEU A 346 2.00 -22.98 10.09
N SER A 347 2.85 -22.23 10.77
CA SER A 347 4.28 -22.49 10.89
C SER A 347 4.61 -22.83 12.35
N GLY A 348 5.24 -23.98 12.58
CA GLY A 348 5.53 -24.53 13.91
C GLY A 348 4.89 -25.90 14.14
N ALA A 349 5.26 -26.57 15.24
CA ALA A 349 4.73 -27.88 15.59
C ALA A 349 3.36 -27.73 16.27
N SER A 350 2.26 -27.96 15.54
CA SER A 350 0.93 -28.14 16.13
C SER A 350 -0.14 -28.60 15.12
N THR A 351 -1.41 -28.58 15.55
CA THR A 351 -2.61 -28.80 14.75
C THR A 351 -3.36 -27.49 14.52
N LEU A 352 -3.88 -27.32 13.30
CA LEU A 352 -4.76 -26.22 12.91
C LEU A 352 -5.88 -26.80 12.05
N ASN A 353 -7.14 -26.55 12.42
CA ASN A 353 -8.31 -27.00 11.69
C ASN A 353 -9.30 -25.85 11.50
N PRO A 354 -10.06 -25.79 10.41
CA PRO A 354 -9.89 -26.58 9.20
C PRO A 354 -8.61 -26.18 8.44
N THR A 355 -8.03 -27.14 7.70
CA THR A 355 -6.95 -26.86 6.74
C THR A 355 -7.52 -26.47 5.38
N GLY A 356 -6.93 -25.47 4.71
CA GLY A 356 -7.33 -25.05 3.36
C GLY A 356 -8.24 -23.83 3.33
N LYS A 357 -8.94 -23.62 2.21
CA LYS A 357 -9.87 -22.49 2.02
C LYS A 357 -11.23 -22.80 2.62
N VAL A 358 -11.74 -21.89 3.45
CA VAL A 358 -13.10 -21.92 4.00
C VAL A 358 -13.81 -20.60 3.72
N LYS A 359 -15.14 -20.55 3.88
CA LYS A 359 -15.90 -19.30 3.69
C LYS A 359 -15.45 -18.23 4.70
N ALA A 360 -15.53 -16.96 4.29
CA ALA A 360 -15.26 -15.81 5.15
C ALA A 360 -16.09 -15.79 6.45
N ASP A 361 -15.63 -15.01 7.43
CA ASP A 361 -16.14 -15.02 8.82
C ASP A 361 -15.97 -16.40 9.46
N ALA A 362 -14.81 -17.00 9.23
CA ALA A 362 -14.52 -18.39 9.56
C ALA A 362 -13.96 -18.55 10.97
N ARG A 363 -14.25 -19.71 11.54
CA ARG A 363 -13.67 -20.22 12.79
C ARG A 363 -12.58 -21.23 12.48
N PHE A 364 -11.47 -21.12 13.17
CA PHE A 364 -10.39 -22.11 13.19
C PHE A 364 -10.13 -22.57 14.62
N ASP A 365 -9.85 -23.85 14.80
CA ASP A 365 -9.40 -24.42 16.06
C ASP A 365 -7.90 -24.70 15.96
N TYR A 366 -7.16 -24.24 16.96
CA TYR A 366 -5.71 -24.34 17.04
C TYR A 366 -5.31 -24.85 18.43
N ALA A 367 -4.29 -25.70 18.51
CA ALA A 367 -3.68 -26.04 19.79
C ALA A 367 -2.26 -25.47 19.84
N ASN A 368 -1.77 -25.06 21.00
CA ASN A 368 -0.35 -24.77 21.16
C ASN A 368 0.52 -26.01 20.93
N PRO A 369 1.81 -25.84 20.64
CA PRO A 369 2.74 -26.95 20.57
C PRO A 369 2.73 -27.83 21.82
N ASP A 370 3.08 -29.11 21.66
CA ASP A 370 3.02 -30.13 22.72
C ASP A 370 4.16 -30.00 23.75
N LYS A 371 5.21 -29.25 23.40
CA LYS A 371 6.38 -28.99 24.25
C LYS A 371 6.46 -27.53 24.67
N ARG A 372 7.18 -27.32 25.76
CA ARG A 372 7.55 -25.98 26.25
C ARG A 372 8.61 -25.34 25.35
N ASP A 373 8.74 -24.03 25.49
CA ASP A 373 9.78 -23.23 24.84
C ASP A 373 9.74 -23.35 23.30
N GLN A 374 8.53 -23.46 22.75
CA GLN A 374 8.25 -23.50 21.33
C GLN A 374 7.39 -22.31 20.91
N ARG A 375 7.48 -21.98 19.61
CA ARG A 375 6.71 -20.91 18.99
C ARG A 375 5.95 -21.46 17.80
N ALA A 376 4.82 -20.82 17.51
CA ALA A 376 4.06 -21.05 16.31
C ALA A 376 3.49 -19.72 15.80
N SER A 377 3.30 -19.64 14.50
CA SER A 377 2.70 -18.47 13.85
C SER A 377 1.67 -18.95 12.84
N ILE A 378 0.51 -18.31 12.82
CA ILE A 378 -0.56 -18.60 11.88
C ILE A 378 -0.75 -17.38 10.99
N ALA A 379 -0.43 -17.54 9.71
CA ALA A 379 -0.71 -16.54 8.69
C ALA A 379 -2.07 -16.81 8.05
N PHE A 380 -2.97 -15.84 8.16
CA PHE A 380 -4.29 -15.83 7.56
C PHE A 380 -4.28 -15.00 6.27
N GLU A 381 -4.92 -15.51 5.24
CA GLU A 381 -5.16 -14.80 3.99
C GLU A 381 -6.64 -14.94 3.62
N SER A 382 -7.33 -13.81 3.50
CA SER A 382 -8.68 -13.74 2.94
C SER A 382 -8.62 -13.29 1.49
N ARG A 383 -9.39 -13.94 0.62
CA ARG A 383 -9.55 -13.55 -0.80
C ARG A 383 -11.03 -13.35 -1.13
N SER A 384 -11.30 -12.28 -1.86
CA SER A 384 -12.65 -11.91 -2.29
C SER A 384 -12.59 -11.03 -3.55
N LYS A 385 -13.75 -10.77 -4.15
CA LYS A 385 -13.90 -9.74 -5.19
C LYS A 385 -13.42 -8.35 -4.76
N ARG A 386 -13.40 -8.06 -3.46
CA ARG A 386 -12.95 -6.79 -2.90
C ARG A 386 -11.43 -6.71 -2.66
N GLY A 387 -10.68 -7.76 -2.99
CA GLY A 387 -9.24 -7.83 -2.80
C GLY A 387 -8.81 -8.89 -1.80
N VAL A 388 -7.53 -8.83 -1.44
CA VAL A 388 -6.86 -9.71 -0.49
C VAL A 388 -6.72 -9.00 0.85
N GLY A 389 -6.90 -9.74 1.94
CA GLY A 389 -6.62 -9.31 3.31
C GLY A 389 -5.65 -10.30 3.95
N LYS A 390 -4.69 -9.80 4.73
CA LYS A 390 -3.66 -10.62 5.37
C LYS A 390 -3.55 -10.26 6.84
N ALA A 391 -3.34 -11.27 7.68
CA ALA A 391 -3.10 -11.08 9.10
C ALA A 391 -2.27 -12.24 9.66
N THR A 392 -1.60 -12.00 10.79
CA THR A 392 -0.78 -13.02 11.45
C THR A 392 -1.08 -13.04 12.94
N LEU A 393 -1.20 -14.23 13.52
CA LEU A 393 -1.25 -14.45 14.96
C LEU A 393 -0.06 -15.29 15.40
N ASP A 394 0.69 -14.78 16.38
CA ASP A 394 1.80 -15.50 16.99
C ASP A 394 1.39 -16.09 18.35
N PHE A 395 1.89 -17.29 18.59
CA PHE A 395 1.66 -18.10 19.79
C PHE A 395 2.98 -18.65 20.30
N ASP A 396 3.07 -18.82 21.62
CA ASP A 396 4.23 -19.47 22.21
C ASP A 396 3.93 -20.19 23.53
N THR A 397 4.76 -21.18 23.81
CA THR A 397 4.84 -21.92 25.07
C THR A 397 6.09 -21.55 25.86
N MET A 398 6.64 -20.35 25.62
CA MET A 398 7.83 -19.88 26.32
C MET A 398 7.51 -19.72 27.81
N GLN A 399 8.47 -20.02 28.66
CA GLN A 399 8.27 -19.80 30.09
C GLN A 399 8.09 -18.29 30.37
N GLY A 400 6.97 -17.93 31.01
CA GLY A 400 6.83 -16.60 31.63
C GLY A 400 7.82 -16.40 32.77
N GLY A 401 7.90 -15.17 33.28
CA GLY A 401 8.81 -14.86 34.38
C GLY A 401 8.47 -15.55 35.71
N TYR A 402 9.43 -15.52 36.62
CA TYR A 402 9.30 -16.01 37.99
C TYR A 402 9.18 -14.84 38.96
N ARG A 403 8.27 -14.93 39.93
CA ARG A 403 8.16 -13.99 41.04
C ARG A 403 8.61 -14.65 42.33
N ILE A 404 9.44 -13.96 43.12
CA ILE A 404 9.73 -14.41 44.49
C ILE A 404 8.56 -14.12 45.40
N THR A 405 8.25 -15.09 46.26
CA THR A 405 7.24 -14.94 47.31
C THR A 405 7.80 -14.90 48.72
N LEU A 406 9.04 -15.35 48.95
CA LEU A 406 9.63 -15.37 50.28
C LEU A 406 11.15 -15.21 50.27
N PHE A 407 11.66 -14.37 51.16
CA PHE A 407 13.09 -14.28 51.48
C PHE A 407 13.42 -15.12 52.72
N PRO A 408 14.44 -15.99 52.65
CA PRO A 408 14.87 -16.79 53.79
C PRO A 408 15.66 -15.94 54.81
N GLY A 409 15.45 -16.19 56.11
CA GLY A 409 16.34 -15.72 57.18
C GLY A 409 15.75 -14.79 58.25
N CYS A 410 14.53 -14.26 58.08
CA CYS A 410 13.83 -13.51 59.13
C CYS A 410 12.31 -13.57 58.92
N PRO A 411 11.52 -13.92 59.96
CA PRO A 411 10.08 -13.68 59.95
C PRO A 411 9.84 -12.18 59.69
N GLY A 412 9.10 -11.84 58.62
CA GLY A 412 8.81 -10.46 58.24
C GLY A 412 9.72 -9.83 57.17
N PHE A 413 10.66 -10.57 56.57
CA PHE A 413 11.35 -10.07 55.37
C PHE A 413 10.45 -10.18 54.13
N HIS A 414 10.01 -9.05 53.61
CA HIS A 414 9.23 -8.97 52.38
C HIS A 414 10.13 -8.43 51.26
N GLY A 415 10.29 -9.23 50.21
CA GLY A 415 10.97 -8.83 48.98
C GLY A 415 10.16 -9.33 47.80
N SER A 416 10.01 -8.49 46.79
CA SER A 416 9.49 -8.88 45.49
C SER A 416 10.57 -8.69 44.45
N GLY A 417 10.64 -9.63 43.52
CA GLY A 417 11.53 -9.58 42.38
C GLY A 417 10.94 -10.43 41.27
N GLU A 418 11.14 -9.97 40.03
CA GLU A 418 10.65 -10.62 38.83
C GLU A 418 11.85 -11.07 38.00
N VAL A 419 11.85 -12.33 37.58
CA VAL A 419 12.91 -12.92 36.75
C VAL A 419 12.33 -13.37 35.43
N CYS A 420 12.61 -12.61 34.38
CA CYS A 420 12.08 -12.91 33.05
C CYS A 420 12.87 -13.96 32.28
N ASP A 421 14.15 -14.10 32.59
CA ASP A 421 15.02 -15.11 31.98
C ASP A 421 16.05 -15.55 33.01
N LEU A 422 15.98 -16.81 33.43
CA LEU A 422 16.89 -17.39 34.41
C LEU A 422 18.35 -17.47 33.91
N ARG A 423 18.58 -17.27 32.60
CA ARG A 423 19.91 -17.28 31.97
C ARG A 423 20.58 -15.90 32.00
N LYS A 424 19.84 -14.84 32.36
CA LYS A 424 20.38 -13.47 32.46
C LYS A 424 20.63 -13.11 33.92
N PRO A 425 21.61 -12.26 34.24
CA PRO A 425 21.78 -11.76 35.61
C PRO A 425 20.49 -11.16 36.16
N PHE A 426 20.13 -11.54 37.38
CA PHE A 426 18.93 -11.04 38.06
C PHE A 426 19.24 -10.73 39.53
N SER A 427 18.46 -9.85 40.14
CA SER A 427 18.65 -9.49 41.54
C SER A 427 17.35 -9.21 42.26
N PHE A 428 17.39 -9.38 43.57
CA PHE A 428 16.24 -9.25 44.45
C PHE A 428 16.60 -8.31 45.58
N GLN A 429 15.68 -7.42 45.90
CA GLN A 429 15.82 -6.51 47.02
C GLN A 429 14.69 -6.74 48.02
N GLY A 430 15.03 -6.81 49.29
CA GLY A 430 14.09 -7.00 50.38
C GLY A 430 14.27 -5.94 51.45
N LYS A 431 13.17 -5.59 52.12
CA LYS A 431 13.17 -4.80 53.36
C LYS A 431 12.47 -5.60 54.45
N GLY A 432 13.04 -5.63 55.65
CA GLY A 432 12.49 -6.36 56.79
C GLY A 432 11.42 -5.57 57.54
N GLY A 433 10.41 -6.29 58.07
CA GLY A 433 9.40 -5.84 59.04
C GLY A 433 10.02 -5.60 60.42
N ASP A 434 9.87 -6.48 61.43
CA ASP A 434 10.39 -6.25 62.80
C ASP A 434 11.89 -5.88 62.88
N CYS A 435 12.65 -6.19 61.82
CA CYS A 435 13.96 -5.60 61.53
C CYS A 435 13.83 -4.35 60.62
N ASN A 436 13.11 -3.31 61.03
CA ASN A 436 12.65 -2.18 60.19
C ASN A 436 13.76 -1.35 59.51
N GLN A 437 15.04 -1.68 59.75
CA GLN A 437 16.21 -1.06 59.12
C GLN A 437 17.00 -2.02 58.23
N ALA A 438 16.53 -3.25 58.05
CA ALA A 438 17.24 -4.24 57.28
C ALA A 438 17.07 -4.01 55.77
N ARG A 439 18.18 -3.83 55.06
CA ARG A 439 18.22 -3.80 53.59
C ARG A 439 19.00 -5.01 53.10
N SER A 440 18.33 -5.86 52.32
CA SER A 440 18.95 -7.03 51.72
C SER A 440 18.94 -6.93 50.20
N THR A 441 20.05 -7.33 49.58
CA THR A 441 20.16 -7.48 48.12
C THR A 441 20.79 -8.83 47.82
N MET A 442 20.14 -9.62 46.99
CA MET A 442 20.71 -10.85 46.43
C MET A 442 20.87 -10.68 44.92
N SER A 443 22.08 -10.86 44.41
CA SER A 443 22.41 -10.79 42.99
C SER A 443 22.85 -12.15 42.50
N PHE A 444 22.36 -12.55 41.33
CA PHE A 444 22.61 -13.84 40.70
C PHE A 444 23.27 -13.62 39.34
N GLU A 445 24.33 -14.40 39.11
CA GLU A 445 25.10 -14.45 37.87
C GLU A 445 24.99 -15.88 37.33
N PRO A 446 24.02 -16.14 36.43
CA PRO A 446 23.81 -17.47 35.86
C PRO A 446 24.98 -17.89 34.99
N SER A 447 25.40 -19.15 35.12
CA SER A 447 26.24 -19.82 34.11
C SER A 447 25.38 -20.52 33.04
N ASP A 448 24.16 -20.91 33.40
CA ASP A 448 23.13 -21.47 32.52
C ASP A 448 21.72 -21.21 33.12
N ASP A 449 20.68 -21.90 32.66
CA ASP A 449 19.30 -21.72 33.13
C ASP A 449 19.02 -22.32 34.54
N ARG A 450 19.96 -23.09 35.09
CA ARG A 450 19.81 -23.83 36.35
C ARG A 450 20.94 -23.64 37.35
N HIS A 451 22.08 -23.08 36.96
CA HIS A 451 23.26 -22.95 37.79
C HIS A 451 23.84 -21.54 37.70
N GLY A 452 24.58 -21.16 38.74
CA GLY A 452 25.36 -19.93 38.70
C GLY A 452 25.99 -19.59 40.03
N ARG A 453 26.44 -18.34 40.12
CA ARG A 453 26.96 -17.75 41.34
C ARG A 453 25.99 -16.72 41.86
N TYR A 454 25.98 -16.53 43.17
CA TYR A 454 25.20 -15.46 43.77
C TYR A 454 25.98 -14.76 44.87
N ARG A 455 25.54 -13.53 45.16
CA ARG A 455 26.01 -12.72 46.27
C ARG A 455 24.82 -12.18 47.04
N TRP A 456 24.89 -12.27 48.36
CA TRP A 456 23.86 -11.78 49.28
C TRP A 456 24.47 -10.78 50.25
N LEU A 457 24.00 -9.54 50.13
CA LEU A 457 24.37 -8.42 50.98
C LEU A 457 23.20 -8.07 51.88
N THR A 458 23.42 -8.02 53.19
CA THR A 458 22.41 -7.53 54.14
C THR A 458 23.01 -6.52 55.10
N VAL A 459 22.31 -5.42 55.34
CA VAL A 459 22.68 -4.41 56.34
C VAL A 459 21.55 -4.26 57.34
N ILE A 460 21.82 -4.47 58.63
CA ILE A 460 20.85 -4.31 59.74
C ILE A 460 21.49 -3.41 60.80
N GLY A 461 21.10 -2.14 60.87
CA GLY A 461 21.76 -1.16 61.74
C GLY A 461 23.27 -1.08 61.44
N SER A 462 24.11 -1.34 62.43
CA SER A 462 25.58 -1.40 62.29
C SER A 462 26.12 -2.76 61.84
N ILE A 463 25.27 -3.77 61.65
CA ILE A 463 25.68 -5.12 61.23
C ILE A 463 25.66 -5.19 59.70
N LYS A 464 26.77 -5.65 59.11
CA LYS A 464 26.91 -5.92 57.68
C LYS A 464 27.19 -7.40 57.45
N MET A 465 26.43 -8.00 56.55
CA MET A 465 26.56 -9.39 56.14
C MET A 465 26.87 -9.44 54.64
N ASP A 466 27.90 -10.19 54.27
CA ASP A 466 28.27 -10.46 52.89
C ASP A 466 28.51 -11.97 52.73
N TYR A 467 27.61 -12.61 51.99
CA TYR A 467 27.67 -14.02 51.65
C TYR A 467 27.80 -14.17 50.14
N SER A 468 28.57 -15.16 49.71
CA SER A 468 28.63 -15.53 48.30
C SER A 468 28.77 -17.03 48.16
N GLY A 469 28.42 -17.54 46.97
CA GLY A 469 28.59 -18.94 46.66
C GLY A 469 27.91 -19.34 45.37
N SER A 470 27.55 -20.61 45.27
CA SER A 470 26.86 -21.17 44.11
C SER A 470 25.39 -21.39 44.39
N TYR A 471 24.58 -21.44 43.34
CA TYR A 471 23.19 -21.85 43.43
C TYR A 471 22.84 -22.88 42.35
N THR A 472 21.79 -23.66 42.62
CA THR A 472 21.10 -24.51 41.65
C THR A 472 19.60 -24.19 41.66
N ILE A 473 18.93 -24.37 40.52
CA ILE A 473 17.48 -24.14 40.37
C ILE A 473 16.80 -25.45 40.04
N GLU A 474 15.87 -25.84 40.90
CA GLU A 474 14.94 -26.95 40.68
C GLU A 474 13.59 -26.39 40.22
N THR A 475 13.27 -26.53 38.94
CA THR A 475 11.97 -26.10 38.41
C THR A 475 10.90 -27.15 38.68
N THR A 476 9.73 -26.74 39.15
CA THR A 476 8.53 -27.58 39.30
C THR A 476 7.42 -27.14 38.34
N GLU A 477 6.27 -27.80 38.40
CA GLU A 477 5.10 -27.42 37.61
C GLU A 477 4.64 -26.00 37.96
N ASP A 478 4.54 -25.68 39.25
CA ASP A 478 3.99 -24.42 39.75
C ASP A 478 5.03 -23.32 40.03
N GLY A 479 6.33 -23.64 39.96
CA GLY A 479 7.36 -22.72 40.40
C GLY A 479 8.78 -23.17 40.10
N ALA A 480 9.70 -22.63 40.87
CA ALA A 480 11.08 -23.11 40.96
C ALA A 480 11.60 -22.91 42.39
N LEU A 481 12.62 -23.66 42.77
CA LEU A 481 13.31 -23.55 44.04
C LEU A 481 14.78 -23.28 43.78
N ILE A 482 15.27 -22.12 44.18
CA ILE A 482 16.70 -21.84 44.15
C ILE A 482 17.32 -22.42 45.43
N ARG A 483 18.17 -23.43 45.29
CA ARG A 483 19.01 -23.91 46.38
C ARG A 483 20.33 -23.17 46.35
N THR A 484 20.69 -22.57 47.46
CA THR A 484 21.94 -21.83 47.57
C THR A 484 22.94 -22.56 48.46
N SER A 485 24.22 -22.40 48.20
CA SER A 485 25.32 -22.81 49.08
C SER A 485 26.19 -21.58 49.32
N ALA A 486 26.04 -20.94 50.48
CA ALA A 486 26.78 -19.74 50.83
C ALA A 486 27.88 -20.02 51.83
N SER A 487 28.96 -19.25 51.71
CA SER A 487 29.84 -18.91 52.81
C SER A 487 30.01 -17.40 52.90
N GLY A 488 30.17 -16.88 54.12
CA GLY A 488 30.27 -15.44 54.32
C GLY A 488 30.49 -15.07 55.76
N CYS A 489 30.52 -13.76 56.01
CA CYS A 489 30.73 -13.24 57.35
C CYS A 489 29.75 -12.10 57.66
N ALA A 490 29.29 -12.09 58.91
CA ALA A 490 28.63 -10.96 59.53
C ALA A 490 29.67 -10.16 60.34
N THR A 491 29.67 -8.84 60.18
CA THR A 491 30.52 -7.92 60.95
C THR A 491 29.64 -6.90 61.66
N GLY A 492 29.85 -6.71 62.96
CA GLY A 492 29.13 -5.72 63.76
C GLY A 492 29.90 -5.33 65.03
N PRO A 493 29.27 -4.60 65.97
CA PRO A 493 29.91 -4.14 67.20
C PRO A 493 30.51 -5.26 68.06
N GLY A 494 29.96 -6.48 67.99
CA GLY A 494 30.44 -7.67 68.68
C GLY A 494 31.56 -8.43 67.96
N GLY A 495 32.11 -7.90 66.88
CA GLY A 495 33.17 -8.54 66.09
C GLY A 495 32.67 -9.19 64.79
N ARG A 496 33.50 -10.10 64.24
CA ARG A 496 33.27 -10.79 62.98
C ARG A 496 32.93 -12.26 63.24
N ALA A 497 31.78 -12.70 62.75
CA ALA A 497 31.36 -14.10 62.76
C ALA A 497 31.24 -14.61 61.33
N CYS A 498 31.81 -15.78 61.02
CA CYS A 498 31.77 -16.37 59.69
C CYS A 498 31.08 -17.73 59.73
N GLY A 499 30.36 -18.06 58.67
CA GLY A 499 29.61 -19.30 58.56
C GLY A 499 29.02 -19.51 57.18
N GLY A 500 28.28 -20.62 57.03
CA GLY A 500 27.57 -20.95 55.80
C GLY A 500 26.07 -21.09 56.02
N THR A 501 25.30 -20.76 55.00
CA THR A 501 23.84 -20.93 55.00
C THR A 501 23.43 -21.54 53.66
N ALA A 502 22.45 -22.44 53.67
CA ALA A 502 21.90 -23.02 52.45
C ALA A 502 20.38 -22.81 52.36
N PRO A 503 19.89 -21.56 52.33
CA PRO A 503 18.46 -21.36 52.23
C PRO A 503 17.93 -21.70 50.83
N GLY A 504 16.71 -22.25 50.81
CA GLY A 504 15.91 -22.38 49.59
C GLY A 504 15.07 -21.12 49.35
N ILE A 505 15.08 -20.60 48.12
CA ILE A 505 14.26 -19.44 47.72
C ILE A 505 13.16 -19.92 46.78
N PRO A 506 11.89 -19.95 47.22
CA PRO A 506 10.79 -20.33 46.36
C PRO A 506 10.48 -19.21 45.36
N LEU A 507 10.37 -19.62 44.10
CA LEU A 507 9.90 -18.84 42.99
C LEU A 507 8.52 -19.35 42.60
N VAL A 508 7.53 -18.47 42.57
CA VAL A 508 6.21 -18.76 42.04
C VAL A 508 6.15 -18.25 40.61
N ARG A 509 5.61 -19.05 39.70
CA ARG A 509 5.42 -18.60 38.32
C ARG A 509 4.49 -17.40 38.30
N SER A 510 4.84 -16.37 37.53
CA SER A 510 3.98 -15.22 37.33
C SER A 510 3.87 -14.96 35.84
N ALA A 511 2.68 -15.24 35.30
CA ALA A 511 2.37 -15.06 33.89
C ALA A 511 2.35 -13.58 33.46
N ASP A 512 2.42 -12.65 34.43
CA ASP A 512 2.33 -11.20 34.21
C ASP A 512 3.61 -10.46 34.63
N SER A 513 4.60 -11.18 35.19
CA SER A 513 5.82 -10.59 35.76
C SER A 513 6.82 -10.04 34.74
N CYS A 514 6.56 -10.25 33.45
CA CYS A 514 7.43 -9.85 32.37
C CYS A 514 6.58 -9.30 31.25
N GLY A 515 5.93 -8.17 31.54
CA GLY A 515 5.31 -7.36 30.51
C GLY A 515 6.33 -7.11 29.40
N ALA A 516 5.88 -7.19 28.14
CA ALA A 516 6.68 -6.82 27.00
C ALA A 516 7.31 -5.46 27.28
N ALA A 517 8.63 -5.42 27.51
CA ALA A 517 9.36 -4.17 27.57
C ALA A 517 9.08 -3.48 26.23
N GLY A 518 8.36 -2.35 26.29
CA GLY A 518 7.94 -1.62 25.11
C GLY A 518 9.13 -1.34 24.22
N GLY A 519 9.13 -1.98 23.05
CA GLY A 519 9.93 -1.63 21.89
C GLY A 519 9.08 -0.81 20.94
#